data_AF-A0A957WYQ5-F1
#
_entry.id   AF-A0A957WYQ5-F1
#
_cell.length_a   1.000
_cell.length_b   1.000
_cell.length_c   1.000
_cell.angle_alpha   90.00
_cell.angle_beta   90.00
_cell.angle_gamma   90.00
#
_symmetry.space_group_name_H-M   'P 1'
#
loop_
_entity.id
_entity.type
_entity.pdbx_description
1 polymer ?
#
loop_
_entity_poly.entity_id
_entity_poly.type
_entity_poly.pdbx_seq_one_letter_code
_entity_poly.pdbx_strand_id
1 'polypeptide(L)'
;KEISYIHAEGYPAGEMKHGPIALIDEEMPTVVVALKDRVYDKMISQVEQVKARKGLVLAVANADDQYIQSKADFIMPVPAVHEMISPILAVMPLQILAYEIAVHRGTDVDQPRNLAKSVTVE
;
A
#
# COMPACT_ATOMS: atom_id res chain seq x y z
N LYS A 1 -9.78 -4.74 0.13
CA LYS A 1 -11.15 -4.53 0.66
C LYS A 1 -12.22 -5.03 -0.31
N GLU A 2 -12.32 -4.50 -1.52
CA GLU A 2 -13.41 -4.83 -2.46
C GLU A 2 -13.33 -6.28 -2.97
N ILE A 3 -12.26 -6.64 -3.68
CA ILE A 3 -12.17 -7.95 -4.36
C ILE A 3 -11.57 -9.06 -3.50
N SER A 4 -10.68 -8.74 -2.55
CA SER A 4 -10.04 -9.72 -1.67
C SER A 4 -10.77 -9.95 -0.33
N TYR A 5 -11.71 -9.06 0.01
CA TYR A 5 -12.40 -8.98 1.31
C TYR A 5 -11.49 -8.84 2.54
N ILE A 6 -10.19 -8.62 2.36
CA ILE A 6 -9.28 -8.25 3.45
C ILE A 6 -9.69 -6.88 3.99
N HIS A 7 -9.75 -6.78 5.32
CA HIS A 7 -9.89 -5.52 6.02
C HIS A 7 -8.61 -4.71 5.79
N ALA A 8 -8.68 -3.79 4.84
CA ALA A 8 -7.60 -2.89 4.47
C ALA A 8 -8.10 -1.47 4.64
N GLU A 9 -7.28 -0.65 5.29
CA GLU A 9 -7.61 0.74 5.61
C GLU A 9 -6.46 1.65 5.17
N GLY A 10 -6.79 2.74 4.47
CA GLY A 10 -5.83 3.74 4.06
C GLY A 10 -5.72 4.83 5.11
N TYR A 11 -4.49 5.14 5.54
CA TYR A 11 -4.20 6.21 6.49
C TYR A 11 -3.21 7.22 5.91
N PRO A 12 -3.37 8.52 6.19
CA PRO A 12 -2.30 9.48 5.97
C PRO A 12 -1.10 9.08 6.85
N ALA A 13 0.08 8.97 6.24
CA ALA A 13 1.27 8.49 6.95
C ALA A 13 1.66 9.37 8.14
N GLY A 14 1.35 10.68 8.08
CA GLY A 14 1.55 11.61 9.20
C GLY A 14 0.69 11.31 10.43
N GLU A 15 -0.43 10.60 10.26
CA GLU A 15 -1.42 10.37 11.33
C GLU A 15 -1.19 9.06 12.10
N MET A 16 -0.20 8.25 11.71
CA MET A 16 0.02 6.92 12.29
C MET A 16 0.12 6.94 13.82
N LYS A 17 0.82 7.94 14.38
CA LYS A 17 1.03 8.06 15.84
C LYS A 17 -0.23 8.42 16.62
N HIS A 18 -1.31 8.82 15.97
CA HIS A 18 -2.55 9.23 16.62
C HIS A 18 -3.50 8.04 16.93
N GLY A 19 -3.02 6.80 16.80
CA GLY A 19 -3.77 5.60 17.15
C GLY A 19 -3.42 4.39 16.29
N PRO A 20 -3.48 4.49 14.93
CA PRO A 20 -3.33 3.33 14.04
C PRO A 20 -2.05 2.52 14.25
N ILE A 21 -0.96 3.18 14.66
CA ILE A 21 0.32 2.53 14.92
C ILE A 21 0.27 1.47 16.05
N ALA A 22 -0.74 1.53 16.92
CA ALA A 22 -0.93 0.55 17.99
C ALA A 22 -1.42 -0.82 17.46
N LEU A 23 -1.92 -0.88 16.22
CA LEU A 23 -2.39 -2.10 15.58
C LEU A 23 -1.29 -2.85 14.81
N ILE A 24 -0.11 -2.23 14.65
CA ILE A 24 0.97 -2.80 13.85
C ILE A 24 1.68 -3.93 14.60
N ASP A 25 1.70 -5.11 13.99
CA ASP A 25 2.44 -6.29 14.40
C ASP A 25 2.86 -7.15 13.18
N GLU A 26 3.37 -8.35 13.45
CA GLU A 26 3.86 -9.29 12.44
C GLU A 26 2.72 -9.86 11.55
N GLU A 27 1.46 -9.81 11.99
CA GLU A 27 0.29 -10.33 11.27
C GLU A 27 -0.44 -9.24 10.44
N MET A 28 -0.15 -7.96 10.71
CA MET A 28 -0.73 -6.81 10.00
C MET A 28 0.26 -6.22 8.97
N PRO A 29 0.27 -6.69 7.71
CA PRO A 29 1.14 -6.12 6.68
C PRO A 29 0.75 -4.68 6.36
N THR A 30 1.75 -3.82 6.29
CA THR A 30 1.62 -2.40 5.93
C THR A 30 2.11 -2.17 4.51
N VAL A 31 1.22 -1.71 3.64
CA VAL A 31 1.58 -1.25 2.31
C VAL A 31 1.89 0.25 2.37
N VAL A 32 3.07 0.65 1.90
CA VAL A 32 3.50 2.05 1.88
C VAL A 32 3.74 2.52 0.44
N VAL A 33 3.35 3.76 0.15
CA VAL A 33 3.72 4.43 -1.10
C VAL A 33 4.82 5.43 -0.78
N ALA A 34 6.04 5.12 -1.19
CA ALA A 34 7.25 5.85 -0.81
C ALA A 34 8.10 6.12 -2.05
N LEU A 35 7.56 6.95 -2.95
CA LEU A 35 8.28 7.46 -4.11
C LEU A 35 9.19 8.62 -3.69
N LYS A 36 10.28 8.84 -4.42
CA LYS A 36 11.26 9.92 -4.22
C LYS A 36 10.66 11.28 -4.60
N ASP A 37 9.78 11.79 -3.76
CA ASP A 37 9.12 13.09 -3.87
C ASP A 37 9.43 13.98 -2.66
N ARG A 38 8.73 15.12 -2.56
CA ARG A 38 8.93 16.12 -1.48
C ARG A 38 8.68 15.58 -0.06
N VAL A 39 7.97 14.47 0.10
CA VAL A 39 7.64 13.88 1.42
C VAL A 39 8.37 12.55 1.67
N TYR A 40 9.27 12.15 0.78
CA TYR A 40 10.01 10.89 0.88
C TYR A 40 10.64 10.65 2.26
N ASP A 41 11.41 11.61 2.79
CA ASP A 41 12.08 11.47 4.09
C ASP A 41 11.07 11.23 5.23
N LYS A 42 9.90 11.86 5.15
CA LYS A 42 8.81 11.66 6.11
C LYS A 42 8.22 10.25 5.97
N MET A 43 8.04 9.78 4.73
CA MET A 43 7.58 8.41 4.47
C MET A 43 8.55 7.36 5.01
N ILE A 44 9.86 7.54 4.82
CA ILE A 44 10.86 6.63 5.38
C ILE A 44 10.82 6.62 6.90
N SER A 45 10.64 7.76 7.56
CA SER A 45 10.46 7.79 9.01
C SER A 45 9.24 6.98 9.47
N GLN A 46 8.16 6.93 8.68
CA GLN A 46 7.00 6.08 8.99
C GLN A 46 7.31 4.60 8.76
N VAL A 47 8.02 4.25 7.69
CA VAL A 47 8.49 2.87 7.45
C VAL A 47 9.30 2.36 8.62
N GLU A 48 10.25 3.14 9.13
CA GLU A 48 11.05 2.73 10.30
C GLU A 48 10.19 2.50 11.55
N GLN A 49 9.15 3.30 11.75
CA GLN A 49 8.25 3.14 12.89
C GLN A 49 7.41 1.86 12.80
N VAL A 50 7.02 1.45 11.59
CA VAL A 50 6.37 0.16 11.33
C VAL A 50 7.36 -0.98 11.61
N LYS A 51 8.59 -0.90 11.07
CA LYS A 51 9.64 -1.90 11.29
C LYS A 51 10.04 -2.03 12.75
N ALA A 52 10.06 -0.93 13.52
CA ALA A 52 10.33 -0.95 14.95
C ALA A 52 9.30 -1.74 15.76
N ARG A 53 8.11 -1.98 15.20
CA ARG A 53 7.05 -2.82 15.76
C ARG A 53 6.96 -4.20 15.10
N LYS A 54 7.99 -4.55 14.32
CA LYS A 54 8.07 -5.80 13.54
C LYS A 54 6.98 -5.95 12.48
N GLY A 55 6.34 -4.84 12.10
CA GLY A 55 5.40 -4.85 10.99
C GLY A 55 6.08 -5.23 9.69
N LEU A 56 5.39 -6.04 8.89
CA LEU A 56 5.78 -6.35 7.52
C LEU A 56 5.52 -5.12 6.64
N VAL A 57 6.50 -4.71 5.84
CA VAL A 57 6.43 -3.55 4.95
C VAL A 57 6.51 -4.00 3.50
N LEU A 58 5.46 -3.71 2.74
CA LEU A 58 5.42 -3.82 1.28
C LEU A 58 5.46 -2.40 0.71
N ALA A 59 6.54 -2.02 0.03
CA ALA A 59 6.70 -0.66 -0.45
C ALA A 59 6.52 -0.55 -1.96
N VAL A 60 5.62 0.35 -2.38
CA VAL A 60 5.63 0.93 -3.74
C VAL A 60 6.70 2.01 -3.77
N ALA A 61 7.78 1.77 -4.51
CA ALA A 61 8.99 2.59 -4.47
C ALA A 61 9.61 2.76 -5.85
N ASN A 62 10.46 3.76 -6.02
CA ASN A 62 11.23 3.88 -7.25
C ASN A 62 12.19 2.70 -7.43
N ALA A 63 12.29 2.18 -8.65
CA ALA A 63 13.09 0.99 -8.95
C ALA A 63 14.59 1.12 -8.57
N ASP A 64 15.11 2.35 -8.56
CA ASP A 64 16.50 2.70 -8.24
C ASP A 64 16.71 3.09 -6.77
N ASP A 65 15.71 2.93 -5.92
CA ASP A 65 15.77 3.33 -4.51
C ASP A 65 16.34 2.23 -3.62
N GLN A 66 17.68 2.21 -3.50
CA GLN A 66 18.39 1.28 -2.64
C GLN A 66 18.09 1.48 -1.14
N TYR A 67 17.71 2.69 -0.73
CA TYR A 67 17.53 2.98 0.69
C TYR A 67 16.28 2.31 1.23
N ILE A 68 15.14 2.49 0.57
CA ILE A 68 13.92 1.79 0.98
C ILE A 68 13.99 0.28 0.74
N GLN A 69 14.71 -0.17 -0.31
CA GLN A 69 15.00 -1.58 -0.54
C GLN A 69 15.72 -2.24 0.65
N SER A 70 16.54 -1.48 1.38
CA SER A 70 17.22 -2.00 2.58
C SER A 70 16.32 -2.12 3.82
N LYS A 71 15.11 -1.54 3.78
CA LYS A 71 14.20 -1.47 4.93
C LYS A 71 12.89 -2.23 4.75
N ALA A 72 12.34 -2.22 3.55
CA ALA A 72 11.09 -2.90 3.23
C ALA A 72 11.33 -4.40 3.07
N ASP A 73 10.34 -5.21 3.42
CA ASP A 73 10.39 -6.66 3.25
C ASP A 73 10.11 -7.06 1.80
N PHE A 74 9.25 -6.29 1.12
CA PHE A 74 8.93 -6.47 -0.30
C PHE A 74 8.87 -5.13 -1.02
N ILE A 75 9.27 -5.14 -2.30
CA ILE A 75 9.28 -3.96 -3.15
C ILE A 75 8.42 -4.19 -4.38
N MET A 76 7.55 -3.22 -4.65
CA MET A 76 6.81 -3.07 -5.90
C MET A 76 7.41 -1.87 -6.65
N PRO A 77 8.34 -2.12 -7.60
CA PRO A 77 9.10 -1.05 -8.23
C PRO A 77 8.24 -0.26 -9.23
N VAL A 78 8.44 1.05 -9.25
CA VAL A 78 7.84 2.00 -10.19
C VAL A 78 8.96 2.80 -10.86
N PRO A 79 8.91 3.08 -12.18
CA PRO A 79 9.93 3.91 -12.82
C PRO A 79 9.92 5.33 -12.26
N ALA A 80 11.08 5.98 -12.28
CA ALA A 80 11.18 7.39 -11.95
C ALA A 80 10.44 8.22 -13.01
N VAL A 81 9.46 9.02 -12.57
CA VAL A 81 8.68 9.94 -13.40
C VAL A 81 8.50 11.24 -12.66
N HIS A 82 8.04 12.27 -13.38
CA HIS A 82 7.68 13.55 -12.78
C HIS A 82 6.66 13.36 -11.63
N GLU A 83 6.81 14.11 -10.54
CA GLU A 83 5.99 13.98 -9.32
C GLU A 83 4.49 14.05 -9.61
N MET A 84 4.06 14.91 -10.55
CA MET A 84 2.66 15.00 -10.96
C MET A 84 2.08 13.73 -11.61
N ILE A 85 2.92 12.89 -12.20
CA ILE A 85 2.53 11.65 -12.90
C ILE A 85 2.69 10.43 -11.98
N SER A 86 3.55 10.54 -10.97
CA SER A 86 3.90 9.44 -10.07
C SER A 86 2.69 8.77 -9.38
N PRO A 87 1.60 9.46 -8.99
CA PRO A 87 0.45 8.81 -8.38
C PRO A 87 -0.27 7.85 -9.32
N ILE A 88 -0.30 8.15 -10.62
CA ILE A 88 -0.95 7.28 -11.62
C ILE A 88 -0.21 5.95 -11.69
N LEU A 89 1.12 5.99 -11.71
CA LEU A 89 1.93 4.78 -11.76
C LEU A 89 1.95 4.02 -10.43
N ALA A 90 1.85 4.71 -9.30
CA ALA A 90 1.80 4.10 -7.98
C ALA A 90 0.55 3.22 -7.77
N VAL A 91 -0.55 3.51 -8.47
CA VAL A 91 -1.80 2.74 -8.37
C VAL A 91 -1.70 1.37 -9.05
N MET A 92 -0.96 1.27 -10.16
CA MET A 92 -0.82 0.03 -10.93
C MET A 92 -0.38 -1.19 -10.09
N PRO A 93 0.73 -1.15 -9.31
CA PRO A 93 1.12 -2.28 -8.49
C PRO A 93 0.11 -2.60 -7.38
N LEU A 94 -0.60 -1.60 -6.85
CA LEU A 94 -1.63 -1.82 -5.84
C LEU A 94 -2.86 -2.55 -6.41
N GLN A 95 -3.23 -2.23 -7.65
CA GLN A 95 -4.29 -2.94 -8.38
C GLN A 95 -3.90 -4.40 -8.63
N ILE A 96 -2.66 -4.64 -9.09
CA ILE A 96 -2.13 -5.99 -9.31
C ILE A 96 -2.09 -6.77 -7.99
N LEU A 97 -1.60 -6.15 -6.90
CA LEU A 97 -1.59 -6.78 -5.57
C LEU A 97 -2.99 -7.20 -5.13
N ALA A 98 -3.98 -6.32 -5.28
CA ALA A 98 -5.37 -6.64 -4.92
C ALA A 98 -5.94 -7.78 -5.78
N TYR A 99 -5.64 -7.77 -7.08
CA TYR A 99 -6.06 -8.80 -8.03
C TYR A 99 -5.46 -10.16 -7.68
N GLU A 100 -4.14 -10.25 -7.53
CA GLU A 100 -3.46 -11.51 -7.21
C GLU A 100 -3.94 -12.09 -5.89
N ILE A 101 -4.12 -11.25 -4.86
CA ILE A 101 -4.70 -11.71 -3.58
C ILE A 101 -6.12 -12.28 -3.79
N ALA A 102 -6.96 -11.62 -4.58
CA ALA A 102 -8.33 -12.07 -4.84
C ALA A 102 -8.34 -13.41 -5.59
N VAL A 103 -7.53 -13.54 -6.64
CA VAL A 103 -7.34 -14.77 -7.41
C VAL A 103 -6.87 -15.92 -6.49
N HIS A 104 -5.85 -15.68 -5.67
CA HIS A 104 -5.35 -16.69 -4.72
C HIS A 104 -6.37 -17.08 -3.65
N ARG A 105 -7.26 -16.17 -3.26
CA ARG A 105 -8.36 -16.45 -2.31
C ARG A 105 -9.58 -17.08 -2.97
N GLY A 106 -9.62 -17.20 -4.30
CA GLY A 106 -10.76 -17.72 -5.05
C GLY A 106 -12.02 -16.85 -4.91
N THR A 107 -11.86 -15.55 -4.72
CA THR A 107 -12.99 -14.61 -4.67
C THR A 107 -13.39 -14.18 -6.08
N ASP A 108 -14.65 -13.77 -6.25
CA ASP A 108 -15.12 -13.21 -7.52
C ASP A 108 -14.53 -11.81 -7.74
N VAL A 109 -13.58 -11.72 -8.67
CA VAL A 109 -12.86 -10.49 -9.02
C VAL A 109 -13.74 -9.53 -9.80
N ASP A 110 -14.58 -10.04 -10.71
CA ASP A 110 -15.39 -9.23 -11.62
C ASP A 110 -16.70 -8.78 -10.97
N GLN A 111 -17.25 -9.59 -10.07
CA GLN A 111 -18.50 -9.33 -9.35
C GLN A 111 -18.32 -9.52 -7.83
N PRO A 112 -17.55 -8.64 -7.17
CA PRO A 112 -17.36 -8.71 -5.72
C PRO A 112 -18.70 -8.59 -4.99
N ARG A 113 -18.87 -9.40 -3.94
CA ARG A 113 -20.12 -9.49 -3.18
C ARG A 113 -20.56 -8.11 -2.67
N ASN A 114 -21.87 -7.87 -2.69
CA ASN A 114 -22.51 -6.66 -2.18
C ASN A 114 -22.09 -5.36 -2.87
N LEU A 115 -21.42 -5.41 -4.03
CA LEU A 115 -21.06 -4.25 -4.82
C LEU A 115 -21.77 -4.28 -6.17
N ALA A 116 -22.05 -3.09 -6.70
CA ALA A 116 -22.55 -2.89 -8.06
C ALA A 116 -21.58 -1.99 -8.81
N LYS A 117 -21.51 -2.13 -10.14
CA LYS A 117 -20.61 -1.31 -10.97
C LYS A 117 -20.92 0.19 -10.87
N SER A 118 -22.19 0.52 -10.69
CA SER A 118 -22.68 1.88 -10.49
C SER A 118 -23.86 1.83 -9.52
N VAL A 119 -23.89 2.74 -8.56
CA VAL A 119 -25.04 2.94 -7.67
C VAL A 119 -25.98 3.94 -8.36
N THR A 120 -27.12 3.46 -8.87
CA THR A 120 -28.06 4.27 -9.68
C THR A 120 -29.36 4.58 -8.96
N VAL A 121 -29.52 4.14 -7.72
CA VAL A 121 -30.71 4.36 -6.88
C VAL A 121 -30.25 4.87 -5.51
N GLU A 122 -30.99 5.83 -4.95
CA GLU A 122 -30.81 6.34 -3.59
C GLU A 122 -31.48 5.44 -2.54
#